data_AF-A0A961C709-F1
#
_entry.id   AF-A0A961C709-F1
#
_cell.length_a   1.000
_cell.length_b   1.000
_cell.length_c   1.000
_cell.angle_alpha   90.00
_cell.angle_beta   90.00
_cell.angle_gamma   90.00
#
_symmetry.space_group_name_H-M   'P 1'
#
loop_
_entity.id
_entity.type
_entity.pdbx_description
1 polymer ?
#
loop_
_entity_poly.entity_id
_entity_poly.type
_entity_poly.pdbx_seq_one_letter_code
_entity_poly.pdbx_strand_id
1 'polypeptide(L)'
;MEPVRNVKCECCELSVPQRLASADRNAYGLVRGWICRQCNEHRADPLRKAQEHEEEVRVRWGETCDELNDALDQVDRYRDKMKAAFRSRDNVLQQLEKIRRLHGETGKGCICGKRNCEVARIVDADWITDHIDRMHQRDAM
;
A
#
# COMPACT_ATOMS: atom_id res chain seq x y z
N MET A 1 33.47 -1.30 54.42
CA MET A 1 32.88 -0.74 53.18
C MET A 1 31.39 -0.98 53.26
N GLU A 2 30.56 0.07 53.26
CA GLU A 2 29.12 -0.11 53.12
C GLU A 2 28.80 -0.79 51.77
N PRO A 3 27.85 -1.75 51.72
CA PRO A 3 27.46 -2.38 50.47
C PRO A 3 26.88 -1.31 49.53
N VAL A 4 27.39 -1.25 48.30
CA VAL A 4 26.87 -0.36 47.27
C VAL A 4 25.48 -0.85 46.89
N ARG A 5 24.45 -0.20 47.42
CA ARG A 5 23.06 -0.48 47.05
C ARG A 5 22.83 0.04 45.64
N ASN A 6 22.48 -0.86 44.72
CA ASN A 6 22.13 -0.51 43.35
C ASN A 6 20.60 -0.44 43.19
N VAL A 7 20.13 0.41 42.29
CA VAL A 7 18.73 0.60 41.92
C VAL A 7 18.59 0.59 40.39
N LYS A 8 17.46 0.13 39.87
CA LYS A 8 17.18 0.14 38.42
C LYS A 8 16.58 1.49 38.03
N CYS A 9 17.15 2.17 37.02
CA CYS A 9 16.61 3.41 36.48
C CYS A 9 15.30 3.15 35.74
N GLU A 10 14.22 3.89 36.03
CA GLU A 10 12.93 3.73 35.34
C GLU A 10 12.92 4.28 33.91
N CYS A 11 13.89 5.14 33.56
CA CYS A 11 13.93 5.77 32.24
C CYS A 11 14.73 4.96 31.21
N CYS A 12 15.88 4.41 31.61
CA CYS A 12 16.79 3.70 30.70
C CYS A 12 17.05 2.24 31.11
N GLU A 13 16.39 1.77 32.17
CA GLU A 13 16.47 0.40 32.68
C GLU A 13 17.84 -0.09 33.17
N LEU A 14 18.85 0.80 33.22
CA LEU A 14 20.20 0.47 33.71
C LEU A 14 20.25 0.34 35.23
N SER A 15 21.06 -0.60 35.72
CA SER A 15 21.38 -0.75 37.15
C SER A 15 22.47 0.26 37.53
N VAL A 16 22.14 1.17 38.47
CA VAL A 16 23.04 2.26 38.88
C VAL A 16 23.20 2.29 40.40
N PRO A 17 24.36 2.75 40.92
CA PRO A 17 24.51 2.98 42.35
C PRO A 17 23.46 3.97 42.87
N GLN A 18 22.77 3.63 43.95
CA GLN A 18 21.69 4.45 44.52
C GLN A 18 22.16 5.88 44.86
N ARG A 19 23.44 6.04 45.25
CA ARG A 19 24.08 7.34 45.51
C ARG A 19 24.18 8.25 44.26
N LEU A 20 24.09 7.68 43.06
CA LEU A 20 24.13 8.38 41.77
C LEU A 20 22.74 8.45 41.11
N ALA A 21 21.69 8.04 41.81
CA ALA A 21 20.32 8.08 41.35
C ALA A 21 19.50 9.06 42.20
N SER A 22 18.51 9.69 41.57
CA SER A 22 17.50 10.51 42.25
C SER A 22 16.22 9.71 42.40
N ALA A 23 15.58 9.80 43.56
CA ALA A 23 14.28 9.19 43.79
C ALA A 23 13.21 9.96 43.01
N ASP A 24 12.48 9.28 42.11
CA ASP A 24 11.29 9.86 41.47
C ASP A 24 10.15 9.84 42.48
N ARG A 25 9.61 11.02 42.80
CA ARG A 25 8.61 11.19 43.86
C ARG A 25 7.32 11.72 43.26
N ASN A 26 6.19 11.19 43.74
CA ASN A 26 4.88 11.74 43.39
C ASN A 26 4.59 13.04 44.14
N ALA A 27 3.44 13.66 43.84
CA ALA A 27 2.96 14.89 44.49
C ALA A 27 2.80 14.78 46.03
N TYR A 28 2.76 13.57 46.58
CA TYR A 28 2.65 13.29 48.02
C TYR A 28 4.02 12.95 48.66
N GLY A 29 5.12 13.11 47.92
CA GLY A 29 6.49 12.87 48.41
C GLY A 29 6.89 11.39 48.50
N LEU A 30 6.02 10.46 48.09
CA LEU A 30 6.29 9.02 48.06
C LEU A 30 7.19 8.67 46.88
N VAL A 31 8.24 7.88 47.15
CA VAL A 31 9.15 7.37 46.12
C VAL A 31 8.41 6.35 45.26
N ARG A 32 8.20 6.69 43.98
CA ARG A 32 7.64 5.77 42.98
C ARG A 32 8.72 4.98 42.25
N GLY A 33 9.93 5.53 42.17
CA GLY A 33 10.99 4.96 41.36
C GLY A 33 12.36 5.58 41.60
N TRP A 34 13.34 5.15 40.80
CA TRP A 34 14.68 5.72 40.77
C TRP A 34 15.05 6.11 39.34
N ILE A 35 15.68 7.26 39.19
CA ILE A 35 16.16 7.78 37.90
C ILE A 35 17.65 8.03 38.02
N CYS A 36 18.44 7.57 37.05
CA CYS A 36 19.87 7.87 37.02
C CYS A 36 20.11 9.36 36.76
N ARG A 37 21.28 9.86 37.16
CA ARG A 37 21.66 11.27 36.98
C ARG A 37 21.48 11.79 35.55
N GLN A 38 21.92 11.03 34.54
CA GLN A 38 21.80 11.43 33.13
C GLN A 38 20.34 11.59 32.69
N CYS A 39 19.48 10.63 33.02
CA CYS A 39 18.06 10.72 32.71
C CYS A 39 17.36 11.84 33.48
N ASN A 40 17.81 12.15 34.70
CA ASN A 40 17.29 13.28 35.47
C ASN A 40 17.68 14.62 34.82
N GLU A 41 18.91 14.75 34.34
CA GLU A 41 19.39 15.91 33.58
C GLU A 41 18.63 16.06 32.25
N HIS A 42 18.33 14.97 31.55
CA HIS A 42 17.50 15.01 30.33
C HIS A 42 16.05 15.44 30.63
N ARG A 43 15.43 14.92 31.71
CA ARG A 43 14.06 15.30 32.10
C ARG A 43 13.97 16.76 32.56
N ALA A 44 15.04 17.29 33.13
CA ALA A 44 15.11 18.66 33.62
C ALA A 44 15.38 19.71 32.52
N ASP A 45 15.60 19.28 31.27
CA ASP A 45 15.85 20.17 30.12
C ASP A 45 14.68 20.12 29.12
N PRO A 46 13.69 21.04 29.24
CA PRO A 46 12.56 21.13 28.33
C PRO A 46 12.97 21.36 26.87
N LEU A 47 14.11 22.03 26.62
CA LEU A 47 14.57 22.34 25.27
C LEU A 47 15.02 21.06 24.57
N ARG A 48 15.79 20.22 25.27
CA ARG A 48 16.22 18.92 24.75
C ARG A 48 15.03 18.02 24.45
N LYS A 49 14.04 17.97 25.34
CA LYS A 49 12.80 17.19 25.11
C LYS A 49 12.03 17.69 23.88
N ALA A 50 11.97 19.02 23.69
CA ALA A 50 11.33 19.59 22.51
C ALA A 50 12.07 19.23 21.22
N GLN A 51 13.40 19.21 21.22
CA GLN A 51 14.22 18.80 20.09
C GLN A 51 14.03 17.32 19.74
N GLU A 52 14.05 16.43 20.73
CA GLU A 52 13.82 14.99 20.53
C GLU A 52 12.41 14.72 19.96
N HIS A 53 11.41 15.45 20.42
CA HIS A 53 10.04 15.35 19.89
C HIS A 53 9.90 15.93 18.48
N GLU A 54 10.55 17.05 18.18
CA GLU A 54 10.60 17.62 16.82
C GLU A 54 11.23 16.62 15.83
N GLU A 55 12.31 15.96 16.23
CA GLU A 55 12.98 14.95 15.43
C GLU A 55 12.09 13.73 15.19
N GLU A 56 11.43 13.20 16.24
CA GLU A 56 10.47 12.11 16.11
C GLU A 56 9.32 12.45 15.13
N VAL A 57 8.75 13.65 15.26
CA VAL A 57 7.68 14.11 14.37
C VAL A 57 8.18 14.24 12.94
N ARG A 58 9.38 14.77 12.72
CA ARG A 58 9.97 14.90 11.38
C ARG A 58 10.18 13.53 10.74
N VAL A 59 10.71 12.56 11.48
CA VAL A 59 10.94 11.19 10.98
C VAL A 59 9.61 10.54 10.61
N ARG A 60 8.63 10.54 11.52
CA ARG A 60 7.31 9.95 11.25
C ARG A 60 6.58 10.62 10.09
N TRP A 61 6.71 11.93 9.97
CA TRP A 61 6.16 12.66 8.83
C TRP A 61 6.80 12.22 7.52
N GLY A 62 8.13 12.04 7.51
CA GLY A 62 8.86 11.49 6.35
C GLY A 62 8.36 10.11 5.98
N GLU A 63 8.31 9.19 6.93
CA GLU A 63 7.81 7.82 6.74
C GLU A 63 6.37 7.82 6.18
N THR A 64 5.49 8.65 6.74
CA THR A 64 4.09 8.75 6.28
C THR A 64 4.00 9.31 4.85
N CYS A 65 4.86 10.28 4.50
CA CYS A 65 4.92 10.81 3.14
C CYS A 65 5.41 9.75 2.15
N ASP A 66 6.41 8.95 2.54
CA ASP A 66 6.95 7.88 1.70
C ASP A 66 5.89 6.79 1.48
N GLU A 67 5.19 6.36 2.53
CA GLU A 67 4.07 5.41 2.42
C GLU A 67 2.96 5.92 1.48
N LEU A 68 2.62 7.20 1.55
CA LEU A 68 1.64 7.81 0.66
C LEU A 68 2.12 7.78 -0.81
N ASN A 69 3.38 8.12 -1.05
CA ASN A 69 3.95 8.12 -2.40
C ASN A 69 3.99 6.70 -2.98
N ASP A 70 4.40 5.70 -2.19
CA ASP A 70 4.39 4.29 -2.59
C ASP A 70 2.98 3.81 -2.95
N ALA A 71 1.96 4.23 -2.19
CA ALA A 71 0.57 3.90 -2.48
C ALA A 71 0.08 4.55 -3.79
N LEU A 72 0.46 5.81 -4.05
CA LEU A 72 0.13 6.50 -5.31
C LEU A 72 0.79 5.81 -6.51
N ASP A 73 2.08 5.46 -6.39
CA ASP A 73 2.81 4.70 -7.39
C ASP A 73 2.14 3.35 -7.69
N GLN A 74 1.64 2.67 -6.65
CA GLN A 74 0.95 1.41 -6.82
C GLN A 74 -0.37 1.57 -7.58
N VAL A 75 -1.13 2.63 -7.29
CA VAL A 75 -2.37 2.97 -8.02
C VAL A 75 -2.08 3.19 -9.51
N ASP A 76 -1.03 3.95 -9.84
CA ASP A 76 -0.66 4.20 -11.23
C ASP A 76 -0.21 2.92 -11.95
N ARG A 77 0.59 2.07 -11.29
CA ARG A 77 0.95 0.75 -11.83
C ARG A 77 -0.27 -0.11 -12.11
N TYR A 78 -1.27 -0.13 -11.22
CA TYR A 78 -2.51 -0.88 -11.46
C TYR A 78 -3.32 -0.29 -12.61
N ARG A 79 -3.43 1.04 -12.67
CA ARG A 79 -4.12 1.74 -13.75
C ARG A 79 -3.53 1.38 -15.11
N ASP A 80 -2.21 1.36 -15.22
CA ASP A 80 -1.55 1.05 -16.49
C ASP A 80 -1.65 -0.43 -16.85
N LYS A 81 -1.57 -1.35 -15.87
CA LYS A 81 -1.88 -2.77 -16.10
C LYS A 81 -3.30 -2.97 -16.61
N MET A 82 -4.29 -2.28 -16.03
CA MET A 82 -5.68 -2.36 -16.47
C MET A 82 -5.85 -1.82 -17.89
N LYS A 83 -5.27 -0.65 -18.21
CA LYS A 83 -5.26 -0.13 -19.59
C LYS A 83 -4.64 -1.12 -20.58
N ALA A 84 -3.53 -1.76 -20.21
CA ALA A 84 -2.88 -2.75 -21.05
C ALA A 84 -3.77 -3.99 -21.27
N ALA A 85 -4.44 -4.48 -20.23
CA ALA A 85 -5.40 -5.58 -20.33
C ALA A 85 -6.59 -5.21 -21.23
N PHE A 86 -7.13 -3.99 -21.09
CA PHE A 86 -8.18 -3.48 -21.98
C PHE A 86 -7.73 -3.44 -23.44
N ARG A 87 -6.55 -2.86 -23.72
CA ARG A 87 -5.99 -2.83 -25.09
C ARG A 87 -5.77 -4.23 -25.66
N SER A 88 -5.28 -5.16 -24.84
CA SER A 88 -5.09 -6.56 -25.24
C SER A 88 -6.42 -7.23 -25.60
N ARG A 89 -7.44 -7.07 -24.75
CA ARG A 89 -8.79 -7.57 -25.01
C ARG A 89 -9.36 -6.98 -26.31
N ASP A 90 -9.26 -5.67 -26.49
CA ASP A 90 -9.83 -4.99 -27.67
C ASP A 90 -9.11 -5.43 -28.95
N ASN A 91 -7.79 -5.63 -28.91
CA ASN A 91 -7.05 -6.23 -30.02
C ASN A 91 -7.59 -7.62 -30.39
N VAL A 92 -7.91 -8.47 -29.42
CA VAL A 92 -8.51 -9.79 -29.67
C VAL A 92 -9.90 -9.64 -30.29
N LEU A 93 -10.74 -8.75 -29.78
CA LEU A 93 -12.07 -8.48 -30.34
C LEU A 93 -12.00 -8.00 -31.79
N GLN A 94 -11.04 -7.12 -32.13
CA GLN A 94 -10.80 -6.70 -33.51
C GLN A 94 -10.39 -7.87 -34.42
N GLN A 95 -9.63 -8.85 -33.92
CA GLN A 95 -9.32 -10.05 -34.71
C GLN A 95 -10.56 -10.94 -34.88
N LEU A 96 -11.37 -11.11 -33.84
CA LEU A 96 -12.63 -11.85 -33.93
C LEU A 96 -13.60 -11.20 -34.92
N GLU A 97 -13.68 -9.87 -34.93
CA GLU A 97 -14.48 -9.12 -35.90
C GLU A 97 -14.01 -9.37 -37.34
N LYS A 98 -12.69 -9.36 -37.59
CA LYS A 98 -12.12 -9.69 -38.91
C LYS A 98 -12.49 -11.11 -39.33
N ILE A 99 -12.40 -12.07 -38.42
CA ILE A 99 -12.77 -13.47 -38.70
C ILE A 99 -14.29 -13.55 -38.99
N ARG A 100 -15.12 -12.88 -38.20
CA ARG A 100 -16.58 -12.83 -38.40
C ARG A 100 -16.96 -12.29 -39.77
N ARG A 101 -16.26 -11.27 -40.28
CA ARG A 101 -16.48 -10.77 -41.66
C ARG A 101 -16.23 -11.82 -42.74
N LEU A 102 -15.39 -12.82 -42.46
CA LEU A 102 -15.06 -13.92 -43.39
C LEU A 102 -15.86 -15.20 -43.13
N HIS A 103 -16.35 -15.38 -41.90
CA HIS A 103 -16.93 -16.63 -41.41
C HIS A 103 -18.32 -16.49 -40.77
N GLY A 104 -18.96 -15.33 -40.84
CA GLY A 104 -20.29 -15.13 -40.29
C GLY A 104 -21.34 -16.04 -40.93
N GLU A 105 -22.38 -16.36 -40.17
CA GLU A 105 -23.53 -17.12 -40.63
C GLU A 105 -24.41 -16.23 -41.52
N THR A 106 -24.61 -16.67 -42.76
CA THR A 106 -25.68 -16.18 -43.62
C THR A 106 -26.80 -17.21 -43.53
N GLY A 107 -28.09 -16.85 -43.65
CA GLY A 107 -29.21 -17.80 -43.48
C GLY A 107 -29.22 -19.06 -44.37
N LYS A 108 -28.16 -19.30 -45.17
CA LYS A 108 -27.91 -20.50 -45.99
C LYS A 108 -26.61 -21.24 -45.62
N GLY A 109 -25.88 -20.82 -44.59
CA GLY A 109 -24.58 -21.33 -44.15
C GLY A 109 -23.54 -20.23 -43.92
N CYS A 110 -22.30 -20.61 -43.62
CA CYS A 110 -21.20 -19.66 -43.39
C CYS A 110 -20.80 -18.91 -44.68
N ILE A 111 -20.34 -17.66 -44.57
CA ILE A 111 -19.77 -16.86 -45.67
C ILE A 111 -18.70 -17.63 -46.47
N CYS A 112 -17.92 -18.48 -45.82
CA CYS A 112 -16.91 -19.31 -46.47
C CYS A 112 -17.48 -20.46 -47.33
N GLY A 113 -18.81 -20.59 -47.44
CA GLY A 113 -19.53 -21.60 -48.24
C GLY A 113 -19.72 -22.95 -47.53
N LYS A 114 -19.16 -23.15 -46.33
CA LYS A 114 -19.34 -24.38 -45.56
C LYS A 114 -20.67 -24.35 -44.79
N ARG A 115 -21.48 -25.42 -44.93
CA ARG A 115 -22.76 -25.57 -44.20
C ARG A 115 -22.63 -25.80 -42.70
N ASN A 116 -21.51 -26.32 -42.23
CA ASN A 116 -21.27 -26.58 -40.80
C ASN A 116 -19.88 -26.05 -40.40
N CYS A 117 -19.69 -24.74 -40.56
CA CYS A 117 -18.42 -24.11 -40.22
C CYS A 117 -18.26 -23.99 -38.69
N GLU A 118 -17.26 -24.68 -38.13
CA GLU A 118 -16.95 -24.60 -36.70
C GLU A 118 -16.56 -23.18 -36.27
N VAL A 119 -15.87 -22.44 -37.16
CA VAL A 119 -15.48 -21.06 -36.89
C VAL A 119 -16.69 -20.15 -36.76
N ALA A 120 -17.71 -20.31 -37.62
CA ALA A 120 -18.96 -19.55 -37.55
C ALA A 120 -19.65 -19.70 -36.18
N ARG A 121 -19.71 -20.93 -35.67
CA ARG A 121 -20.28 -21.23 -34.34
C ARG A 121 -19.58 -20.51 -33.20
N ILE A 122 -18.28 -20.24 -33.34
CA ILE A 122 -17.51 -19.52 -32.33
C ILE A 122 -17.72 -18.02 -32.49
N VAL A 123 -17.53 -17.46 -33.69
CA VAL A 123 -17.54 -16.00 -33.90
C VAL A 123 -18.92 -15.37 -33.87
N ASP A 124 -19.98 -16.14 -34.14
CA ASP A 124 -21.37 -15.69 -34.03
C ASP A 124 -21.99 -16.00 -32.65
N ALA A 125 -21.20 -16.46 -31.68
CA ALA A 125 -21.70 -16.59 -30.32
C ALA A 125 -22.17 -15.22 -29.79
N ASP A 126 -23.37 -15.17 -29.20
CA ASP A 126 -24.02 -13.93 -28.75
C ASP A 126 -23.09 -13.07 -27.88
N TRP A 127 -22.35 -13.71 -26.97
CA TRP A 127 -21.44 -13.01 -26.08
C TRP A 127 -20.26 -12.34 -26.83
N ILE A 128 -19.77 -12.90 -27.94
CA ILE A 128 -18.71 -12.24 -28.75
C ILE A 128 -19.28 -11.03 -29.47
N THR A 129 -20.47 -11.17 -30.05
CA THR A 129 -21.18 -10.08 -30.72
C THR A 129 -21.41 -8.91 -29.76
N ASP A 130 -21.94 -9.20 -28.57
CA ASP A 130 -22.14 -8.19 -27.52
C ASP A 130 -20.85 -7.45 -27.13
N HIS A 131 -19.71 -8.17 -27.04
CA HIS A 131 -18.43 -7.55 -26.69
C HIS A 131 -17.88 -6.66 -27.81
N ILE A 132 -18.05 -7.05 -29.07
CA ILE A 132 -17.67 -6.24 -30.22
C ILE A 132 -18.53 -4.97 -30.28
N ASP A 133 -19.84 -5.10 -30.09
CA ASP A 133 -20.76 -3.96 -30.12
C ASP A 133 -20.46 -2.95 -29.00
N ARG A 134 -20.16 -3.43 -27.78
CA ARG A 134 -19.73 -2.58 -26.66
C ARG A 134 -18.39 -1.88 -26.93
N MET A 135 -17.45 -2.55 -27.60
CA MET A 135 -16.19 -1.93 -28.01
C MET A 135 -16.45 -0.74 -28.94
N HIS A 136 -17.31 -0.91 -29.96
CA HIS A 136 -17.68 0.16 -30.89
C HIS A 136 -18.46 1.30 -30.23
N GLN A 137 -19.41 1.00 -29.34
CA GLN A 137 -20.15 2.02 -28.59
C GLN A 137 -19.22 2.90 -27.76
N ARG A 138 -18.20 2.31 -27.13
CA ARG A 138 -17.22 3.05 -26.34
C ARG A 138 -16.31 3.90 -27.22
N ASP A 139 -15.87 3.38 -28.37
CA ASP A 139 -14.97 4.10 -29.27
C ASP A 139 -15.67 5.24 -30.04
N ALA A 140 -17.01 5.23 -30.08
CA ALA A 140 -17.84 6.28 -30.67
C ALA A 140 -18.19 7.44 -29.70
N MET A 141 -17.92 7.30 -28.41
CA MET A 141 -18.10 8.34 -27.37
C MET A 141 -16.84 9.18 -27.18
#